data_AF-A0A3N5UYG1-F1
#
_entry.id   AF-A0A3N5UYG1-F1
#
_cell.length_a   1.000
_cell.length_b   1.000
_cell.length_c   1.000
_cell.angle_alpha   90.00
_cell.angle_beta   90.00
_cell.angle_gamma   90.00
#
_symmetry.space_group_name_H-M   'P 1'
#
loop_
_entity.id
_entity.type
_entity.pdbx_description
1 polymer ?
#
loop_
_entity_poly.entity_id
_entity_poly.type
_entity_poly.pdbx_seq_one_letter_code
_entity_poly.pdbx_strand_id
1 'polypeptide(L)'
;MGNSYKTIAFYQDKCDGCGDCVPACSKHHTGTADPAHSRIKVAKDAEQQSFGIALCRQCGQPQCVMNCPSGALSKDMASGFVKWDKDKCVNCQLCTLACPYGGITYNALTDQVMKCNFCDGDPACVKACPRGALVLKEGASLFNAWGDLEDLVVPGLSACLGCNSEMLLRHTLRRIGSNVVVATPPGCIAGVGSVGVNAKTGLKTPVFHPLLTNTAAMLAGARRYYNRIGRDVTMLAFGGDGGTADVGFQSLSGAAERGEQMIYICVDNEGYMNTGVQRSSTTPYGAWTSTTPVGSVLRGKTREAKPMSLLMVMHNCEYVATASTAFME
;
A
#
# COMPACT_ATOMS: atom_id res chain seq x y z
N MET A 1 -4.34 -4.64 -8.11
CA MET A 1 -4.78 -4.25 -6.76
C MET A 1 -6.30 -4.43 -6.72
N GLY A 2 -6.87 -4.99 -5.65
CA GLY A 2 -8.33 -5.16 -5.55
C GLY A 2 -9.04 -3.86 -5.21
N ASN A 3 -10.37 -3.79 -5.41
CA ASN A 3 -11.17 -2.62 -5.07
C ASN A 3 -11.17 -2.34 -3.55
N SER A 4 -11.30 -1.06 -3.21
CA SER A 4 -11.59 -0.63 -1.85
C SER A 4 -13.08 -0.39 -1.62
N TYR A 5 -13.52 -0.50 -0.38
CA TYR A 5 -14.93 -0.37 -0.02
C TYR A 5 -15.08 0.37 1.30
N LYS A 6 -16.26 0.97 1.50
CA LYS A 6 -16.64 1.54 2.80
C LYS A 6 -16.62 0.46 3.86
N THR A 7 -15.99 0.78 4.99
CA THR A 7 -15.97 -0.04 6.20
C THR A 7 -16.28 0.83 7.41
N ILE A 8 -16.49 0.19 8.57
CA ILE A 8 -16.64 0.88 9.84
C ILE A 8 -15.26 0.91 10.51
N ALA A 9 -14.68 2.09 10.63
CA ALA A 9 -13.45 2.31 11.38
C ALA A 9 -13.77 2.49 12.87
N PHE A 10 -12.89 1.95 13.72
CA PHE A 10 -12.97 2.06 15.17
C PHE A 10 -11.76 2.85 15.70
N TYR A 11 -12.03 3.91 16.46
CA TYR A 11 -11.05 4.76 17.12
C TYR A 11 -11.08 4.48 18.63
N GLN A 12 -10.10 3.70 19.09
CA GLN A 12 -10.02 3.24 20.47
C GLN A 12 -9.87 4.40 21.47
N ASP A 13 -9.13 5.44 21.10
CA ASP A 13 -8.90 6.68 21.87
C ASP A 13 -10.18 7.48 22.15
N LYS A 14 -11.24 7.24 21.37
CA LYS A 14 -12.54 7.91 21.52
C LYS A 14 -13.59 7.04 22.22
N CYS A 15 -13.31 5.74 22.42
CA CYS A 15 -14.27 4.81 22.99
C CYS A 15 -14.25 4.86 24.52
N ASP A 16 -15.38 5.19 25.14
CA ASP A 16 -15.56 5.18 26.59
C ASP A 16 -16.23 3.90 27.12
N GLY A 17 -16.57 2.96 26.22
CA GLY A 17 -17.21 1.70 26.58
C GLY A 17 -18.70 1.80 26.92
N CYS A 18 -19.39 2.90 26.58
CA CYS A 18 -20.83 3.09 26.85
C CYS A 18 -21.72 1.95 26.32
N GLY A 19 -21.35 1.31 25.22
CA GLY A 19 -22.03 0.13 24.68
C GLY A 19 -23.27 0.42 23.82
N ASP A 20 -23.65 1.67 23.60
CA ASP A 20 -24.86 2.10 22.86
C ASP A 20 -24.98 1.48 21.45
N CYS A 21 -23.84 1.17 20.82
CA CYS A 21 -23.78 0.55 19.51
C CYS A 21 -24.36 -0.89 19.47
N VAL A 22 -24.34 -1.60 20.60
CA VAL A 22 -24.80 -3.00 20.73
C VAL A 22 -26.34 -3.10 20.67
N PRO A 23 -27.12 -2.44 21.54
CA PRO A 23 -28.58 -2.49 21.46
C PRO A 23 -29.11 -1.82 20.19
N ALA A 24 -28.42 -0.79 19.67
CA ALA A 24 -28.79 -0.17 18.39
C ALA A 24 -28.69 -1.16 17.21
N CYS A 25 -27.62 -1.97 17.18
CA CYS A 25 -27.44 -3.00 16.16
C CYS A 25 -28.51 -4.09 16.25
N SER A 26 -28.76 -4.59 17.47
CA SER A 26 -29.80 -5.60 17.72
C SER A 26 -31.17 -5.10 17.29
N LYS A 27 -31.57 -3.90 17.76
CA LYS A 27 -32.89 -3.32 17.51
C LYS A 27 -33.16 -3.12 16.02
N HIS A 28 -32.15 -2.73 15.25
CA HIS A 28 -32.29 -2.56 13.82
C HIS A 28 -32.52 -3.90 13.08
N HIS A 29 -31.99 -5.02 13.57
CA HIS A 29 -32.08 -6.30 12.88
C HIS A 29 -33.18 -7.24 13.37
N THR A 30 -33.57 -7.15 14.65
CA THR A 30 -34.56 -8.04 15.26
C THR A 30 -35.71 -7.30 15.93
N GLY A 31 -35.66 -5.97 16.01
CA GLY A 31 -36.62 -5.16 16.77
C GLY A 31 -36.39 -5.18 18.29
N THR A 32 -35.45 -5.98 18.80
CA THR A 32 -35.17 -6.13 20.23
C THR A 32 -33.86 -5.47 20.61
N ALA A 33 -33.69 -5.06 21.87
CA ALA A 33 -32.42 -4.52 22.37
C ALA A 33 -31.48 -5.60 22.92
N ASP A 34 -31.81 -6.89 22.73
CA ASP A 34 -31.07 -8.00 23.32
C ASP A 34 -29.67 -8.11 22.69
N PRO A 35 -28.59 -7.99 23.49
CA PRO A 35 -27.21 -8.12 23.00
C PRO A 35 -26.92 -9.45 22.29
N ALA A 36 -27.68 -10.52 22.58
CA ALA A 36 -27.51 -11.83 21.94
C ALA A 36 -27.74 -11.79 20.42
N HIS A 37 -28.53 -10.83 19.91
CA HIS A 37 -28.75 -10.64 18.47
C HIS A 37 -27.86 -9.55 17.83
N SER A 38 -27.01 -8.90 18.63
CA SER A 38 -26.11 -7.86 18.13
C SER A 38 -24.97 -8.44 17.29
N ARG A 39 -24.69 -7.79 16.16
CA ARG A 39 -23.57 -8.13 15.25
C ARG A 39 -22.29 -7.34 15.57
N ILE A 40 -22.31 -6.60 16.67
CA ILE A 40 -21.21 -5.81 17.20
C ILE A 40 -21.10 -6.05 18.71
N LYS A 41 -19.89 -6.23 19.22
CA LYS A 41 -19.65 -6.42 20.66
C LYS A 41 -18.53 -5.50 21.12
N VAL A 42 -18.73 -4.84 22.25
CA VAL A 42 -17.68 -4.07 22.93
C VAL A 42 -16.98 -5.00 23.92
N ALA A 43 -15.66 -5.08 23.83
CA ALA A 43 -14.83 -5.86 24.74
C ALA A 43 -13.95 -4.91 25.53
N LYS A 44 -13.91 -5.05 26.86
CA LYS A 44 -12.98 -4.31 27.71
C LYS A 44 -11.64 -5.06 27.74
N ASP A 45 -10.55 -4.33 27.56
CA ASP A 45 -9.21 -4.87 27.78
C ASP A 45 -9.02 -5.16 29.28
N ALA A 46 -8.50 -6.33 29.61
CA ALA A 46 -8.36 -6.78 30.99
C ALA A 46 -7.21 -6.07 31.73
N GLU A 47 -6.19 -5.63 30.99
CA GLU A 47 -4.96 -5.04 31.53
C GLU A 47 -4.92 -3.53 31.33
N GLN A 48 -5.59 -3.03 30.29
CA GLN A 48 -5.63 -1.62 29.95
C GLN A 48 -7.02 -1.03 30.20
N GLN A 49 -7.09 0.26 30.56
CA GLN A 49 -8.36 1.00 30.60
C GLN A 49 -8.80 1.39 29.18
N SER A 50 -8.87 0.40 28.29
CA SER A 50 -9.19 0.58 26.88
C SER A 50 -10.25 -0.42 26.44
N PHE A 51 -10.91 -0.12 25.32
CA PHE A 51 -11.99 -0.95 24.79
C PHE A 51 -11.68 -1.35 23.35
N GLY A 52 -11.91 -2.62 23.03
CA GLY A 52 -11.91 -3.16 21.69
C GLY A 52 -13.33 -3.40 21.17
N ILE A 53 -13.44 -3.70 19.89
CA ILE A 53 -14.71 -4.05 19.27
C ILE A 53 -14.58 -5.29 18.39
N ALA A 54 -15.51 -6.23 18.55
CA ALA A 54 -15.69 -7.34 17.64
C ALA A 54 -16.77 -6.96 16.62
N LEU A 55 -16.36 -6.82 15.35
CA LEU A 55 -17.21 -6.38 14.24
C LEU A 55 -16.65 -6.91 12.92
N CYS A 56 -17.53 -7.32 12.00
CA CYS A 56 -17.11 -7.67 10.64
C CYS A 56 -16.58 -6.44 9.91
N ARG A 57 -15.33 -6.50 9.46
CA ARG A 57 -14.65 -5.41 8.73
C ARG A 57 -14.89 -5.39 7.22
N GLN A 58 -15.70 -6.32 6.70
CA GLN A 58 -15.95 -6.47 5.25
C GLN A 58 -14.65 -6.63 4.43
N CYS A 59 -13.72 -7.47 4.91
CA CYS A 59 -12.37 -7.63 4.35
C CYS A 59 -12.36 -7.78 2.82
N GLY A 60 -11.36 -7.21 2.14
CA GLY A 60 -11.15 -7.37 0.70
C GLY A 60 -10.85 -8.82 0.31
N GLN A 61 -10.04 -9.52 1.12
CA GLN A 61 -9.79 -10.96 1.03
C GLN A 61 -10.35 -11.66 2.28
N PRO A 62 -11.65 -12.00 2.28
CA PRO A 62 -12.32 -12.55 3.46
C PRO A 62 -11.95 -14.01 3.71
N GLN A 63 -11.20 -14.26 4.79
CA GLN A 63 -10.86 -15.62 5.25
C GLN A 63 -12.10 -16.47 5.54
N CYS A 64 -13.18 -15.85 6.04
CA CYS A 64 -14.45 -16.54 6.29
C CYS A 64 -15.09 -17.09 5.01
N VAL A 65 -14.89 -16.44 3.85
CA VAL A 65 -15.38 -16.96 2.55
C VAL A 65 -14.50 -18.13 2.11
N MET A 66 -13.18 -17.99 2.18
CA MET A 66 -12.24 -19.05 1.77
C MET A 66 -12.36 -20.33 2.60
N ASN A 67 -12.85 -20.22 3.84
CA ASN A 67 -13.05 -21.35 4.75
C ASN A 67 -14.52 -21.79 4.86
N CYS A 68 -15.41 -21.37 3.95
CA CYS A 68 -16.82 -21.78 3.97
C CYS A 68 -17.03 -23.00 3.06
N PRO A 69 -17.10 -24.24 3.60
CA PRO A 69 -17.19 -25.44 2.76
C PRO A 69 -18.53 -25.56 2.03
N SER A 70 -19.61 -24.96 2.55
CA SER A 70 -20.93 -25.01 1.92
C SER A 70 -21.15 -23.91 0.88
N GLY A 71 -20.19 -23.01 0.68
CA GLY A 71 -20.34 -21.87 -0.24
C GLY A 71 -21.41 -20.85 0.17
N ALA A 72 -21.82 -20.85 1.45
CA ALA A 72 -22.82 -19.93 1.99
C ALA A 72 -22.31 -18.48 2.15
N LEU A 73 -21.01 -18.25 2.06
CA LEU A 73 -20.40 -16.92 2.15
C LEU A 73 -19.79 -16.53 0.81
N SER A 74 -20.00 -15.28 0.38
CA SER A 74 -19.42 -14.75 -0.85
C SER A 74 -19.03 -13.28 -0.70
N LYS A 75 -18.02 -12.83 -1.44
CA LYS A 75 -17.64 -11.41 -1.50
C LYS A 75 -18.36 -10.77 -2.69
N ASP A 76 -19.18 -9.77 -2.41
CA ASP A 76 -19.77 -8.93 -3.44
C ASP A 76 -18.76 -7.85 -3.86
N MET A 77 -18.36 -7.87 -5.14
CA MET A 77 -17.38 -6.94 -5.67
C MET A 77 -17.97 -5.56 -6.05
N ALA A 78 -19.30 -5.44 -6.09
CA ALA A 78 -19.96 -4.15 -6.31
C ALA A 78 -20.12 -3.37 -5.00
N SER A 79 -20.66 -4.01 -3.96
CA SER A 79 -20.89 -3.36 -2.66
C SER A 79 -19.71 -3.46 -1.69
N GLY A 80 -18.82 -4.45 -1.87
CA GLY A 80 -17.79 -4.78 -0.91
C GLY A 80 -18.27 -5.61 0.28
N PHE A 81 -19.54 -5.96 0.35
CA PHE A 81 -20.05 -6.72 1.49
C PHE A 81 -19.76 -8.21 1.33
N VAL A 82 -19.37 -8.83 2.43
CA VAL A 82 -19.42 -10.29 2.54
C VAL A 82 -20.90 -10.65 2.72
N LYS A 83 -21.50 -11.34 1.76
CA LYS A 83 -22.87 -11.85 1.81
C LYS A 83 -22.89 -13.20 2.50
N TRP A 84 -24.00 -13.50 3.18
CA TRP A 84 -24.28 -14.79 3.79
C TRP A 84 -25.65 -15.27 3.33
N ASP A 85 -25.67 -16.48 2.78
CA ASP A 85 -26.85 -17.18 2.32
C ASP A 85 -27.25 -18.21 3.39
N LYS A 86 -28.39 -17.96 4.03
CA LYS A 86 -28.92 -18.80 5.10
C LYS A 86 -29.28 -20.19 4.61
N ASP A 87 -29.79 -20.32 3.38
CA ASP A 87 -30.34 -21.58 2.87
C ASP A 87 -29.23 -22.56 2.47
N LYS A 88 -28.02 -22.04 2.18
CA LYS A 88 -26.81 -22.84 1.95
C LYS A 88 -25.99 -23.09 3.21
N CYS A 89 -26.30 -22.40 4.31
CA CYS A 89 -25.52 -22.48 5.54
C CYS A 89 -25.80 -23.80 6.26
N VAL A 90 -24.76 -24.58 6.51
CA VAL A 90 -24.86 -25.85 7.26
C VAL A 90 -24.44 -25.72 8.73
N ASN A 91 -24.32 -24.48 9.23
CA ASN A 91 -23.98 -24.19 10.64
C ASN A 91 -22.70 -24.85 11.18
N CYS A 92 -21.71 -25.15 10.32
CA CYS A 92 -20.43 -25.77 10.74
C CYS A 92 -19.50 -24.87 11.56
N GLN A 93 -19.80 -23.57 11.67
CA GLN A 93 -19.05 -22.56 12.44
C GLN A 93 -17.57 -22.34 12.04
N LEU A 94 -17.05 -22.98 10.99
CA LEU A 94 -15.67 -22.74 10.53
C LEU A 94 -15.37 -21.27 10.21
N CYS A 95 -16.37 -20.53 9.72
CA CYS A 95 -16.25 -19.10 9.45
C CYS A 95 -16.01 -18.25 10.72
N THR A 96 -16.53 -18.67 11.88
CA THR A 96 -16.30 -17.96 13.16
C THR A 96 -14.88 -18.17 13.65
N LEU A 97 -14.32 -19.37 13.45
CA LEU A 97 -12.92 -19.68 13.74
C LEU A 97 -11.97 -18.95 12.78
N ALA A 98 -12.33 -18.85 11.50
CA ALA A 98 -11.51 -18.19 10.49
C ALA A 98 -11.45 -16.66 10.61
N CYS A 99 -12.33 -16.04 11.40
CA CYS A 99 -12.43 -14.59 11.49
C CYS A 99 -11.51 -14.03 12.60
N PRO A 100 -10.41 -13.32 12.27
CA PRO A 100 -9.50 -12.79 13.29
C PRO A 100 -10.09 -11.60 14.07
N TYR A 101 -11.25 -11.08 13.64
CA TYR A 101 -11.88 -9.89 14.22
C TYR A 101 -13.12 -10.21 15.07
N GLY A 102 -13.49 -11.50 15.20
CA GLY A 102 -14.74 -11.89 15.87
C GLY A 102 -16.00 -11.32 15.20
N GLY A 103 -15.92 -10.98 13.90
CA GLY A 103 -16.96 -10.27 13.18
C GLY A 103 -18.11 -11.14 12.67
N ILE A 104 -17.95 -12.45 12.71
CA ILE A 104 -18.99 -13.45 12.47
C ILE A 104 -19.02 -14.39 13.67
N THR A 105 -20.18 -14.54 14.28
CA THR A 105 -20.37 -15.27 15.55
C THR A 105 -21.59 -16.17 15.47
N TYR A 106 -21.60 -17.26 16.23
CA TYR A 106 -22.78 -18.13 16.32
C TYR A 106 -23.78 -17.58 17.34
N ASN A 107 -25.06 -17.57 16.98
CA ASN A 107 -26.18 -17.25 17.85
C ASN A 107 -26.94 -18.53 18.18
N ALA A 108 -26.83 -18.96 19.43
CA ALA A 108 -27.50 -20.16 19.93
C ALA A 108 -29.03 -20.03 19.99
N LEU A 109 -29.58 -18.82 20.09
CA LEU A 109 -31.03 -18.60 20.14
C LEU A 109 -31.70 -18.82 18.78
N THR A 110 -30.97 -18.53 17.70
CA THR A 110 -31.49 -18.68 16.32
C THR A 110 -30.90 -19.90 15.62
N ASP A 111 -29.97 -20.62 16.26
CA ASP A 111 -29.13 -21.66 15.67
C ASP A 111 -28.47 -21.22 14.34
N GLN A 112 -27.92 -20.01 14.31
CA GLN A 112 -27.39 -19.41 13.08
C GLN A 112 -26.19 -18.53 13.34
N VAL A 113 -25.30 -18.43 12.35
CA VAL A 113 -24.25 -17.40 12.38
C VAL A 113 -24.85 -16.01 12.15
N MET A 114 -24.29 -15.03 12.84
CA MET A 114 -24.58 -13.61 12.67
C MET A 114 -23.32 -12.88 12.28
N LYS A 115 -23.44 -12.03 11.26
CA LYS A 115 -22.40 -11.10 10.85
C LYS A 115 -23.01 -9.78 10.44
N CYS A 116 -22.23 -8.71 10.51
CA CYS A 116 -22.64 -7.43 9.96
C CYS A 116 -23.00 -7.57 8.47
N ASN A 117 -24.15 -7.04 8.08
CA ASN A 117 -24.56 -6.80 6.69
C ASN A 117 -24.43 -5.33 6.31
N PHE A 118 -23.77 -4.53 7.15
CA PHE A 118 -23.55 -3.10 6.95
C PHE A 118 -24.83 -2.24 6.93
N CYS A 119 -25.96 -2.76 7.45
CA CYS A 119 -27.26 -2.07 7.42
C CYS A 119 -27.57 -1.47 6.04
N ASP A 120 -27.23 -2.22 4.98
CA ASP A 120 -27.42 -1.83 3.58
C ASP A 120 -26.84 -0.45 3.21
N GLY A 121 -25.76 -0.05 3.88
CA GLY A 121 -25.05 1.21 3.62
C GLY A 121 -25.16 2.24 4.75
N ASP A 122 -26.05 2.03 5.72
CA ASP A 122 -26.40 3.04 6.73
C ASP A 122 -26.36 2.48 8.18
N PRO A 123 -25.16 2.21 8.75
CA PRO A 123 -25.03 1.46 9.99
C PRO A 123 -25.61 2.14 11.23
N ALA A 124 -26.58 1.48 11.87
CA ALA A 124 -27.21 1.94 13.11
C ALA A 124 -26.21 2.13 14.26
N CYS A 125 -25.19 1.27 14.36
CA CYS A 125 -24.16 1.35 15.39
C CYS A 125 -23.28 2.61 15.27
N VAL A 126 -23.06 3.12 14.05
CA VAL A 126 -22.31 4.36 13.80
C VAL A 126 -23.13 5.55 14.26
N LYS A 127 -24.43 5.60 13.91
CA LYS A 127 -25.35 6.67 14.34
C LYS A 127 -25.52 6.73 15.85
N ALA A 128 -25.51 5.57 16.51
CA ALA A 128 -25.68 5.46 17.95
C ALA A 128 -24.41 5.78 18.74
N CYS A 129 -23.26 6.03 18.11
CA CYS A 129 -22.01 6.28 18.82
C CYS A 129 -21.85 7.77 19.16
N PRO A 130 -22.07 8.21 20.42
CA PRO A 130 -22.03 9.63 20.77
C PRO A 130 -20.61 10.22 20.73
N ARG A 131 -19.58 9.38 20.86
CA ARG A 131 -18.17 9.82 20.91
C ARG A 131 -17.49 9.88 19.54
N GLY A 132 -18.17 9.43 18.48
CA GLY A 132 -17.55 9.28 17.17
C GLY A 132 -16.41 8.26 17.15
N ALA A 133 -16.45 7.27 18.04
CA ALA A 133 -15.50 6.15 18.06
C ALA A 133 -15.74 5.16 16.91
N LEU A 134 -16.95 5.15 16.34
CA LEU A 134 -17.29 4.41 15.12
C LEU A 134 -17.59 5.41 14.00
N VAL A 135 -16.91 5.27 12.87
CA VAL A 135 -17.17 6.10 11.68
C VAL A 135 -17.19 5.26 10.42
N LEU A 136 -17.93 5.71 9.41
CA LEU A 136 -17.79 5.19 8.06
C LEU A 136 -16.50 5.74 7.46
N LYS A 137 -15.67 4.85 6.92
CA LYS A 137 -14.46 5.22 6.21
C LYS A 137 -14.31 4.36 4.97
N GLU A 138 -14.00 4.99 3.86
CA GLU A 138 -13.46 4.30 2.69
C GLU A 138 -11.94 4.54 2.72
N GLY A 139 -11.17 3.51 3.05
CA GLY A 139 -9.70 3.59 2.95
C GLY A 139 -9.26 3.39 1.50
N ALA A 140 -8.04 3.77 1.14
CA ALA A 140 -7.43 3.40 -0.14
C ALA A 140 -8.33 3.62 -1.39
N SER A 141 -8.98 4.79 -1.44
CA SER A 141 -9.78 5.30 -2.58
C SER A 141 -9.04 5.16 -3.91
N LEU A 142 -7.72 5.28 -3.83
CA LEU A 142 -6.73 4.98 -4.85
C LEU A 142 -6.97 3.70 -5.65
N PHE A 143 -7.31 2.61 -4.95
CA PHE A 143 -7.57 1.34 -5.62
C PHE A 143 -8.86 1.37 -6.43
N ASN A 144 -9.84 2.18 -6.06
CA ASN A 144 -11.04 2.39 -6.86
C ASN A 144 -10.76 3.33 -8.03
N ALA A 145 -10.00 4.39 -7.78
CA ALA A 145 -9.68 5.36 -8.81
C ALA A 145 -8.85 4.75 -9.94
N TRP A 146 -7.85 3.91 -9.60
CA TRP A 146 -6.83 3.43 -10.56
C TRP A 146 -6.72 1.90 -10.59
N GLY A 147 -7.67 1.18 -10.00
CA GLY A 147 -7.72 -0.29 -9.97
C GLY A 147 -7.83 -0.90 -11.36
N ASP A 148 -8.64 -0.26 -12.22
CA ASP A 148 -8.93 -0.67 -13.60
C ASP A 148 -7.77 -0.41 -14.57
N LEU A 149 -6.78 0.40 -14.16
CA LEU A 149 -5.58 0.60 -14.97
C LEU A 149 -4.74 -0.68 -14.98
N GLU A 150 -4.19 -1.01 -16.14
CA GLU A 150 -3.37 -2.21 -16.30
C GLU A 150 -2.15 -2.16 -15.35
N ASP A 151 -1.93 -3.26 -14.64
CA ASP A 151 -0.67 -3.47 -13.91
C ASP A 151 0.43 -3.85 -14.91
N LEU A 152 1.34 -2.91 -15.16
CA LEU A 152 2.47 -3.11 -16.06
C LEU A 152 3.66 -3.82 -15.41
N VAL A 153 3.52 -4.20 -14.14
CA VAL A 153 4.52 -4.97 -13.38
C VAL A 153 3.99 -6.37 -13.18
N VAL A 154 4.75 -7.39 -13.58
CA VAL A 154 4.28 -8.78 -13.45
C VAL A 154 4.22 -9.22 -11.98
N PRO A 155 3.37 -10.19 -11.61
CA PRO A 155 3.45 -10.83 -10.31
C PRO A 155 4.76 -11.66 -10.18
N GLY A 156 5.21 -11.89 -8.94
CA GLY A 156 6.37 -12.75 -8.67
C GLY A 156 7.74 -12.05 -8.63
N LEU A 157 7.76 -10.74 -8.44
CA LEU A 157 8.99 -10.01 -8.09
C LEU A 157 9.54 -10.51 -6.74
N SER A 158 10.86 -10.55 -6.59
CA SER A 158 11.55 -10.97 -5.36
C SER A 158 11.67 -9.84 -4.33
N ALA A 159 10.69 -8.94 -4.29
CA ALA A 159 10.67 -7.85 -3.33
C ALA A 159 10.41 -8.35 -1.90
N CYS A 160 10.92 -7.63 -0.91
CA CYS A 160 10.60 -7.88 0.49
C CYS A 160 9.09 -7.72 0.72
N LEU A 161 8.55 -8.45 1.71
CA LEU A 161 7.16 -8.29 2.12
C LEU A 161 6.94 -6.85 2.62
N GLY A 162 6.00 -6.13 1.98
CA GLY A 162 5.76 -4.71 2.27
C GLY A 162 6.77 -3.75 1.65
N CYS A 163 7.48 -4.15 0.60
CA CYS A 163 8.42 -3.27 -0.10
C CYS A 163 7.71 -2.05 -0.73
N ASN A 164 7.98 -0.86 -0.18
CA ASN A 164 7.44 0.40 -0.70
C ASN A 164 7.94 0.71 -2.13
N SER A 165 9.15 0.26 -2.50
CA SER A 165 9.69 0.46 -3.85
C SER A 165 8.91 -0.33 -4.91
N GLU A 166 8.43 -1.53 -4.59
CA GLU A 166 7.54 -2.28 -5.50
C GLU A 166 6.20 -1.55 -5.65
N MET A 167 5.62 -1.08 -4.55
CA MET A 167 4.38 -0.31 -4.59
C MET A 167 4.52 0.94 -5.45
N LEU A 168 5.59 1.72 -5.26
CA LEU A 168 5.90 2.90 -6.05
C LEU A 168 6.06 2.58 -7.54
N LEU A 169 6.78 1.51 -7.89
CA LEU A 169 6.96 1.06 -9.27
C LEU A 169 5.62 0.73 -9.94
N ARG A 170 4.81 -0.13 -9.30
CA ARG A 170 3.48 -0.54 -9.78
C ARG A 170 2.57 0.66 -9.99
N HIS A 171 2.57 1.54 -9.00
CA HIS A 171 1.68 2.68 -8.97
C HIS A 171 2.01 3.73 -10.01
N THR A 172 3.30 4.04 -10.16
CA THR A 172 3.79 4.97 -11.17
C THR A 172 3.49 4.45 -12.58
N LEU A 173 3.82 3.18 -12.87
CA LEU A 173 3.64 2.64 -14.22
C LEU A 173 2.17 2.52 -14.63
N ARG A 174 1.26 2.22 -13.69
CA ARG A 174 -0.20 2.29 -13.95
C ARG A 174 -0.62 3.66 -14.47
N ARG A 175 -0.04 4.75 -13.95
CA ARG A 175 -0.37 6.13 -14.35
C ARG A 175 0.35 6.58 -15.62
N ILE A 176 1.60 6.20 -15.79
CA ILE A 176 2.38 6.53 -16.99
C ILE A 176 1.84 5.78 -18.22
N GLY A 177 1.33 4.57 -18.02
CA GLY A 177 0.83 3.73 -19.10
C GLY A 177 1.94 3.04 -19.91
N SER A 178 1.54 2.32 -20.96
CA SER A 178 2.43 1.42 -21.70
C SER A 178 3.36 2.13 -22.69
N ASN A 179 3.12 3.41 -23.02
CA ASN A 179 3.97 4.18 -23.93
C ASN A 179 5.20 4.78 -23.22
N VAL A 180 6.02 3.91 -22.64
CA VAL A 180 7.17 4.24 -21.81
C VAL A 180 8.34 3.29 -22.06
N VAL A 181 9.56 3.82 -21.95
CA VAL A 181 10.79 3.03 -21.83
C VAL A 181 11.36 3.27 -20.43
N VAL A 182 11.58 2.18 -19.70
CA VAL A 182 11.97 2.21 -18.29
C VAL A 182 13.45 1.89 -18.15
N ALA A 183 14.19 2.71 -17.40
CA ALA A 183 15.56 2.43 -16.97
C ALA A 183 15.57 2.11 -15.48
N THR A 184 16.10 0.95 -15.10
CA THR A 184 16.30 0.60 -13.69
C THR A 184 17.76 0.19 -13.45
N PRO A 185 18.62 1.09 -12.93
CA PRO A 185 20.02 0.77 -12.65
C PRO A 185 20.21 -0.30 -11.57
N PRO A 186 21.43 -0.85 -11.42
CA PRO A 186 21.83 -1.70 -10.30
C PRO A 186 21.36 -1.14 -8.96
N GLY A 187 20.57 -1.91 -8.22
CA GLY A 187 19.91 -1.46 -6.99
C GLY A 187 18.70 -2.33 -6.71
N CYS A 188 17.94 -2.00 -5.65
CA CYS A 188 16.81 -2.84 -5.22
C CYS A 188 15.80 -3.08 -6.34
N ILE A 189 15.40 -2.06 -7.10
CA ILE A 189 14.34 -2.20 -8.12
C ILE A 189 14.74 -3.19 -9.21
N ALA A 190 15.96 -3.08 -9.73
CA ALA A 190 16.47 -4.08 -10.67
C ALA A 190 16.69 -5.45 -9.98
N GLY A 191 17.20 -5.46 -8.75
CA GLY A 191 17.49 -6.66 -7.97
C GLY A 191 16.25 -7.49 -7.58
N VAL A 192 15.10 -6.84 -7.40
CA VAL A 192 13.80 -7.53 -7.21
C VAL A 192 13.23 -8.10 -8.51
N GLY A 193 13.95 -7.92 -9.62
CA GLY A 193 13.66 -8.53 -10.90
C GLY A 193 12.93 -7.64 -11.91
N SER A 194 12.89 -6.31 -11.73
CA SER A 194 12.18 -5.42 -12.67
C SER A 194 12.69 -5.53 -14.11
N VAL A 195 14.00 -5.73 -14.29
CA VAL A 195 14.63 -5.95 -15.62
C VAL A 195 14.51 -7.39 -16.13
N GLY A 196 13.96 -8.27 -15.31
CA GLY A 196 13.86 -9.70 -15.56
C GLY A 196 14.90 -10.55 -14.83
N VAL A 197 14.53 -11.81 -14.57
CA VAL A 197 15.36 -12.84 -13.94
C VAL A 197 15.07 -14.17 -14.65
N ASN A 198 16.09 -14.98 -14.92
CA ASN A 198 15.95 -16.33 -15.51
C ASN A 198 15.10 -16.35 -16.79
N ALA A 199 15.41 -15.47 -17.75
CA ALA A 199 14.68 -15.31 -19.02
C ALA A 199 13.18 -14.92 -18.89
N LYS A 200 12.73 -14.49 -17.71
CA LYS A 200 11.42 -13.88 -17.50
C LYS A 200 11.58 -12.37 -17.35
N THR A 201 10.63 -11.59 -17.86
CA THR A 201 10.61 -10.12 -17.67
C THR A 201 9.88 -9.74 -16.38
N GLY A 202 10.33 -8.68 -15.71
CA GLY A 202 9.66 -8.07 -14.55
C GLY A 202 8.61 -7.03 -14.90
N LEU A 203 8.67 -6.49 -16.12
CA LEU A 203 7.78 -5.45 -16.63
C LEU A 203 7.16 -5.85 -17.97
N LYS A 204 5.95 -5.37 -18.22
CA LYS A 204 5.27 -5.49 -19.53
C LYS A 204 5.70 -4.42 -20.54
N THR A 205 6.42 -3.40 -20.07
CA THR A 205 6.99 -2.32 -20.89
C THR A 205 8.45 -2.60 -21.22
N PRO A 206 8.99 -2.02 -22.31
CA PRO A 206 10.43 -2.05 -22.55
C PRO A 206 11.19 -1.52 -21.33
N VAL A 207 12.09 -2.35 -20.80
CA VAL A 207 12.94 -2.02 -19.66
C VAL A 207 14.37 -2.41 -19.98
N PHE A 208 15.32 -1.56 -19.59
CA PHE A 208 16.73 -1.87 -19.72
C PHE A 208 17.49 -1.55 -18.44
N HIS A 209 18.64 -2.20 -18.30
CA HIS A 209 19.52 -2.11 -17.15
C HIS A 209 20.72 -1.22 -17.48
N PRO A 210 20.69 0.10 -17.20
CA PRO A 210 21.86 0.94 -17.35
C PRO A 210 22.93 0.58 -16.31
N LEU A 211 24.11 1.20 -16.39
CA LEU A 211 25.02 1.20 -15.25
C LEU A 211 24.51 2.16 -14.19
N LEU A 212 24.89 1.91 -12.94
CA LEU A 212 24.50 2.77 -11.82
C LEU A 212 24.97 4.23 -12.01
N THR A 213 26.05 4.43 -12.78
CA THR A 213 26.72 5.72 -12.99
C THR A 213 26.18 6.54 -14.16
N ASN A 214 25.38 5.94 -15.06
CA ASN A 214 25.05 6.57 -16.36
C ASN A 214 23.57 6.51 -16.75
N THR A 215 22.68 6.24 -15.79
CA THR A 215 21.23 6.08 -16.03
C THR A 215 20.61 7.24 -16.81
N ALA A 216 20.85 8.48 -16.38
CA ALA A 216 20.28 9.66 -17.04
C ALA A 216 20.90 9.89 -18.43
N ALA A 217 22.19 9.60 -18.62
CA ALA A 217 22.84 9.71 -19.92
C ALA A 217 22.29 8.68 -20.92
N MET A 218 22.02 7.45 -20.50
CA MET A 218 21.40 6.43 -21.35
C MET A 218 19.96 6.80 -21.74
N LEU A 219 19.17 7.31 -20.79
CA LEU A 219 17.82 7.80 -21.07
C LEU A 219 17.82 8.99 -22.03
N ALA A 220 18.75 9.94 -21.87
CA ALA A 220 18.90 11.06 -22.79
C ALA A 220 19.17 10.59 -24.23
N GLY A 221 20.08 9.62 -24.40
CA GLY A 221 20.35 8.99 -25.70
C GLY A 221 19.09 8.33 -26.29
N ALA A 222 18.36 7.56 -25.48
CA ALA A 222 17.11 6.94 -25.89
C ALA A 222 16.05 7.97 -26.31
N ARG A 223 15.85 9.04 -25.52
CA ARG A 223 14.92 10.12 -25.86
C ARG A 223 15.25 10.77 -27.19
N ARG A 224 16.52 11.11 -27.41
CA ARG A 224 16.99 11.75 -28.65
C ARG A 224 16.76 10.83 -29.86
N TYR A 225 16.96 9.53 -29.70
CA TYR A 225 16.64 8.56 -30.76
C TYR A 225 15.14 8.55 -31.08
N TYR A 226 14.28 8.45 -30.07
CA TYR A 226 12.82 8.44 -30.26
C TYR A 226 12.31 9.74 -30.90
N ASN A 227 12.86 10.89 -30.49
CA ASN A 227 12.60 12.19 -31.15
C ASN A 227 13.01 12.17 -32.63
N ARG A 228 14.19 11.62 -32.95
CA ARG A 228 14.70 11.55 -34.32
C ARG A 228 13.81 10.73 -35.25
N ILE A 229 13.19 9.67 -34.74
CA ILE A 229 12.26 8.83 -35.53
C ILE A 229 10.81 9.32 -35.45
N GLY A 230 10.55 10.45 -34.79
CA GLY A 230 9.21 11.05 -34.69
C GLY A 230 8.22 10.26 -33.84
N ARG A 231 8.70 9.48 -32.85
CA ARG A 231 7.82 8.72 -31.96
C ARG A 231 7.91 9.28 -30.55
N ASP A 232 6.79 9.78 -30.05
CA ASP A 232 6.74 10.28 -28.68
C ASP A 232 6.60 9.12 -27.69
N VAL A 233 7.62 8.93 -26.85
CA VAL A 233 7.70 7.88 -25.83
C VAL A 233 8.25 8.49 -24.56
N THR A 234 7.61 8.17 -23.43
CA THR A 234 8.07 8.61 -22.11
C THR A 234 9.37 7.90 -21.73
N MET A 235 10.40 8.65 -21.39
CA MET A 235 11.62 8.11 -20.78
C MET A 235 11.50 8.18 -19.26
N LEU A 236 11.56 7.04 -18.58
CA LEU A 236 11.36 6.94 -17.13
C LEU A 236 12.52 6.20 -16.45
N ALA A 237 13.12 6.80 -15.43
CA ALA A 237 14.08 6.13 -14.55
C ALA A 237 13.49 5.87 -13.16
N PHE A 238 13.81 4.70 -12.61
CA PHE A 238 13.73 4.43 -11.17
C PHE A 238 15.13 4.18 -10.62
N GLY A 239 15.83 5.25 -10.23
CA GLY A 239 17.14 5.18 -9.60
C GLY A 239 17.02 5.11 -8.09
N GLY A 240 17.79 4.25 -7.42
CA GLY A 240 17.94 4.35 -5.96
C GLY A 240 18.66 5.63 -5.56
N ASP A 241 18.58 6.03 -4.29
CA ASP A 241 19.29 7.20 -3.77
C ASP A 241 20.81 7.15 -4.00
N GLY A 242 21.43 5.98 -3.86
CA GLY A 242 22.86 5.83 -4.20
C GLY A 242 23.19 6.15 -5.66
N GLY A 243 22.33 5.71 -6.59
CA GLY A 243 22.45 6.02 -8.01
C GLY A 243 22.11 7.47 -8.36
N THR A 244 21.37 8.15 -7.50
CA THR A 244 20.88 9.51 -7.77
C THR A 244 21.76 10.56 -7.10
N ALA A 245 22.06 10.38 -5.81
CA ALA A 245 22.72 11.33 -4.95
C ALA A 245 24.23 11.12 -4.83
N ASP A 246 24.75 9.94 -5.19
CA ASP A 246 26.18 9.65 -5.18
C ASP A 246 26.71 9.43 -6.60
N VAL A 247 26.85 8.16 -7.00
CA VAL A 247 27.72 7.78 -8.12
C VAL A 247 27.12 8.09 -9.49
N GLY A 248 25.80 8.13 -9.61
CA GLY A 248 25.12 8.51 -10.85
C GLY A 248 24.74 9.99 -10.92
N PHE A 249 25.03 10.77 -9.87
CA PHE A 249 24.68 12.19 -9.81
C PHE A 249 25.32 13.00 -10.96
N GLN A 250 26.56 12.68 -11.34
CA GLN A 250 27.23 13.33 -12.48
C GLN A 250 26.38 13.23 -13.76
N SER A 251 25.83 12.05 -14.05
CA SER A 251 25.02 11.84 -15.25
C SER A 251 23.68 12.57 -15.17
N LEU A 252 23.05 12.59 -14.00
CA LEU A 252 21.79 13.27 -13.75
C LEU A 252 21.94 14.79 -13.85
N SER A 253 22.95 15.33 -13.18
CA SER A 253 23.29 16.75 -13.21
C SER A 253 23.58 17.23 -14.63
N GLY A 254 24.38 16.48 -15.41
CA GLY A 254 24.62 16.81 -16.81
C GLY A 254 23.37 16.69 -17.69
N ALA A 255 22.48 15.72 -17.44
CA ALA A 255 21.23 15.62 -18.19
C ALA A 255 20.27 16.78 -17.88
N ALA A 256 20.22 17.22 -16.61
CA ALA A 256 19.43 18.37 -16.19
C ALA A 256 19.95 19.68 -16.81
N GLU A 257 21.28 19.90 -16.80
CA GLU A 257 21.92 21.07 -17.42
C GLU A 257 21.64 21.18 -18.93
N ARG A 258 21.54 20.04 -19.62
CA ARG A 258 21.16 20.00 -21.05
C ARG A 258 19.66 20.07 -21.31
N GLY A 259 18.81 20.14 -20.28
CA GLY A 259 17.35 20.15 -20.44
C GLY A 259 16.78 18.87 -21.09
N GLU A 260 17.38 17.71 -20.81
CA GLU A 260 16.94 16.45 -21.41
C GLU A 260 15.52 16.07 -20.96
N GLN A 261 14.69 15.60 -21.89
CA GLN A 261 13.28 15.26 -21.62
C GLN A 261 13.15 13.84 -21.06
N MET A 262 13.10 13.72 -19.73
CA MET A 262 12.84 12.46 -19.04
C MET A 262 12.17 12.69 -17.68
N ILE A 263 11.51 11.65 -17.17
CA ILE A 263 11.09 11.57 -15.77
C ILE A 263 12.15 10.73 -15.04
N TYR A 264 12.79 11.33 -14.03
CA TYR A 264 13.75 10.62 -13.19
C TYR A 264 13.20 10.54 -11.76
N ILE A 265 12.88 9.34 -11.30
CA ILE A 265 12.41 9.10 -9.94
C ILE A 265 13.56 8.56 -9.10
N CYS A 266 13.97 9.35 -8.11
CA CYS A 266 14.82 8.89 -7.02
C CYS A 266 13.96 8.13 -6.02
N VAL A 267 14.15 6.81 -5.95
CA VAL A 267 13.56 5.96 -4.93
C VAL A 267 14.49 5.99 -3.72
N ASP A 268 14.23 6.99 -2.87
CA ASP A 268 15.03 7.26 -1.69
C ASP A 268 14.60 6.35 -0.54
N ASN A 269 15.35 5.27 -0.34
CA ASN A 269 15.25 4.45 0.86
C ASN A 269 16.44 4.69 1.80
N GLU A 270 17.11 5.84 1.66
CA GLU A 270 18.11 6.39 2.58
C GLU A 270 19.36 5.50 2.77
N GLY A 271 19.68 4.65 1.82
CA GLY A 271 20.90 3.85 1.82
C GLY A 271 20.99 2.87 0.65
N TYR A 272 22.16 2.28 0.46
CA TYR A 272 22.34 1.21 -0.52
C TYR A 272 21.76 -0.10 0.03
N MET A 273 20.43 -0.23 -0.01
CA MET A 273 19.72 -1.35 0.58
C MET A 273 20.10 -2.70 -0.05
N ASN A 274 20.24 -2.74 -1.38
CA ASN A 274 20.53 -3.97 -2.12
C ASN A 274 21.86 -4.63 -1.72
N THR A 275 22.87 -3.82 -1.36
CA THR A 275 24.20 -4.31 -1.03
C THR A 275 24.37 -4.58 0.46
N GLY A 276 23.32 -4.46 1.28
CA GLY A 276 23.40 -4.67 2.73
C GLY A 276 23.41 -3.37 3.53
N VAL A 277 22.55 -2.42 3.16
CA VAL A 277 22.26 -1.20 3.93
C VAL A 277 23.52 -0.38 4.21
N GLN A 278 24.28 -0.02 3.17
CA GLN A 278 25.41 0.90 3.30
C GLN A 278 24.94 2.36 3.27
N ARG A 279 25.70 3.25 3.90
CA ARG A 279 25.51 4.71 3.86
C ARG A 279 25.48 5.26 2.43
N SER A 280 24.50 6.10 2.13
CA SER A 280 24.44 6.97 0.95
C SER A 280 24.56 8.45 1.32
N SER A 281 24.53 9.34 0.32
CA SER A 281 24.41 10.78 0.58
C SER A 281 23.06 11.18 1.21
N THR A 282 21.97 10.43 0.97
CA THR A 282 20.63 10.77 1.50
C THR A 282 20.37 10.19 2.88
N THR A 283 21.13 9.19 3.33
CA THR A 283 21.08 8.66 4.71
C THR A 283 21.01 9.81 5.75
N PRO A 284 20.09 9.81 6.72
CA PRO A 284 19.99 10.89 7.71
C PRO A 284 21.21 11.02 8.63
N TYR A 285 21.39 12.19 9.23
CA TYR A 285 22.38 12.40 10.29
C TYR A 285 22.13 11.44 11.47
N GLY A 286 23.19 10.87 12.03
CA GLY A 286 23.14 9.95 13.16
C GLY A 286 22.64 8.53 12.81
N ALA A 287 22.18 8.28 11.58
CA ALA A 287 21.65 6.98 11.20
C ALA A 287 22.74 5.88 11.22
N TRP A 288 22.34 4.71 11.71
CA TRP A 288 23.12 3.49 11.65
C TRP A 288 23.02 2.86 10.26
N THR A 289 24.16 2.46 9.69
CA THR A 289 24.23 1.64 8.47
C THR A 289 25.39 0.65 8.62
N SER A 290 25.52 -0.33 7.71
CA SER A 290 26.66 -1.26 7.75
C SER A 290 28.03 -0.58 7.59
N THR A 291 28.07 0.64 7.03
CA THR A 291 29.29 1.45 6.89
C THR A 291 29.33 2.67 7.82
N THR A 292 28.29 2.89 8.62
CA THR A 292 28.24 3.89 9.70
C THR A 292 27.63 3.28 10.95
N PRO A 293 28.31 2.33 11.62
CA PRO A 293 27.79 1.74 12.82
C PRO A 293 27.73 2.75 13.98
N VAL A 294 26.90 2.45 14.97
CA VAL A 294 26.71 3.22 16.20
C VAL A 294 27.24 2.38 17.35
N GLY A 295 28.13 2.95 18.15
CA GLY A 295 28.78 2.31 19.28
C GLY A 295 29.56 3.33 20.13
N SER A 296 30.51 2.84 20.93
CA SER A 296 31.32 3.72 21.80
C SER A 296 32.23 4.67 21.02
N VAL A 297 32.66 4.29 19.81
CA VAL A 297 33.59 5.05 18.96
C VAL A 297 32.88 5.78 17.83
N LEU A 298 32.01 5.07 17.09
CA LEU A 298 31.30 5.61 15.94
C LEU A 298 29.87 5.98 16.31
N ARG A 299 29.37 7.08 15.75
CA ARG A 299 28.06 7.67 16.10
C ARG A 299 27.10 7.75 14.92
N GLY A 300 27.18 6.78 14.01
CA GLY A 300 26.39 6.80 12.77
C GLY A 300 26.93 7.83 11.75
N LYS A 301 26.08 8.22 10.80
CA LYS A 301 26.45 9.22 9.78
C LYS A 301 26.70 10.60 10.41
N THR A 302 27.84 11.21 10.12
CA THR A 302 28.26 12.50 10.70
C THR A 302 27.95 13.73 9.82
N ARG A 303 27.26 13.53 8.70
CA ARG A 303 26.88 14.57 7.73
C ARG A 303 25.39 14.52 7.47
N GLU A 304 24.79 15.68 7.29
CA GLU A 304 23.39 15.79 6.90
C GLU A 304 23.08 15.09 5.57
N ALA A 305 21.80 14.77 5.37
CA ALA A 305 21.30 14.26 4.10
C ALA A 305 21.53 15.30 2.99
N LYS A 306 21.99 14.84 1.82
CA LYS A 306 22.14 15.70 0.65
C LYS A 306 20.75 16.14 0.17
N PRO A 307 20.47 17.44 0.05
CA PRO A 307 19.14 17.92 -0.34
C PRO A 307 18.95 17.83 -1.86
N MET A 308 18.72 16.62 -2.35
CA MET A 308 18.66 16.32 -3.79
C MET A 308 17.64 17.16 -4.54
N SER A 309 16.44 17.35 -3.97
CA SER A 309 15.40 18.18 -4.58
C SER A 309 15.87 19.63 -4.78
N LEU A 310 16.53 20.23 -3.79
CA LEU A 310 17.08 21.59 -3.92
C LEU A 310 18.17 21.68 -4.99
N LEU A 311 19.05 20.68 -5.07
CA LEU A 311 20.06 20.63 -6.14
C LEU A 311 19.44 20.55 -7.53
N MET A 312 18.35 19.80 -7.69
CA MET A 312 17.64 19.75 -8.98
C MET A 312 16.87 21.04 -9.29
N VAL A 313 16.34 21.73 -8.27
CA VAL A 313 15.76 23.08 -8.46
C VAL A 313 16.83 24.07 -8.93
N MET A 314 18.06 23.99 -8.40
CA MET A 314 19.17 24.84 -8.84
C MET A 314 19.61 24.57 -10.29
N HIS A 315 19.31 23.39 -10.84
CA HIS A 315 19.48 23.12 -12.27
C HIS A 315 18.37 23.73 -13.15
N ASN A 316 17.40 24.45 -12.55
CA ASN A 316 16.23 24.99 -13.24
C ASN A 316 15.44 23.92 -14.01
N CYS A 317 15.31 22.73 -13.42
CA CYS A 317 14.45 21.68 -13.97
C CYS A 317 12.99 22.15 -14.02
N GLU A 318 12.30 21.86 -15.11
CA GLU A 318 10.89 22.22 -15.34
C GLU A 318 9.96 21.73 -14.21
N TYR A 319 10.29 20.60 -13.61
CA TYR A 319 9.53 20.02 -12.51
C TYR A 319 10.45 19.31 -11.50
N VAL A 320 10.26 19.62 -10.22
CA VAL A 320 10.88 18.92 -9.09
C VAL A 320 9.83 18.76 -8.00
N ALA A 321 9.67 17.53 -7.49
CA ALA A 321 8.76 17.25 -6.39
C ALA A 321 9.34 16.20 -5.44
N THR A 322 8.86 16.23 -4.19
CA THR A 322 9.07 15.18 -3.20
C THR A 322 7.74 14.52 -2.91
N ALA A 323 7.72 13.20 -2.82
CA ALA A 323 6.52 12.42 -2.52
C ALA A 323 6.84 11.33 -1.50
N SER A 324 5.80 10.79 -0.88
CA SER A 324 5.90 9.67 0.07
C SER A 324 4.83 8.63 -0.25
N THR A 325 5.16 7.34 -0.14
CA THR A 325 4.19 6.25 -0.34
C THR A 325 3.09 6.24 0.73
N ALA A 326 3.21 7.04 1.79
CA ALA A 326 2.13 7.29 2.73
C ALA A 326 0.97 8.11 2.10
N PHE A 327 1.25 8.86 1.03
CA PHE A 327 0.30 9.75 0.34
C PHE A 327 0.31 9.42 -1.16
N MET A 328 -0.35 8.32 -1.52
CA MET A 328 -0.49 7.89 -2.91
C MET A 328 -1.80 8.37 -3.56
N GLU A 329 -2.69 9.01 -2.82
CA GLU A 329 -3.95 9.58 -3.36
C GLU A 329 -3.74 10.76 -4.30
#